data_AF-G0SH49-F1
#
_entry.id   AF-G0SH49-F1
#
_cell.length_a   1.000
_cell.length_b   1.000
_cell.length_c   1.000
_cell.angle_alpha   90.00
_cell.angle_beta   90.00
_cell.angle_gamma   90.00
#
_symmetry.space_group_name_H-M   'P 1'
#
loop_
_entity.id
_entity.type
_entity.pdbx_description
1 polymer ?
#
loop_
_entity_poly.entity_id
_entity_poly.type
_entity_poly.pdbx_seq_one_letter_code
_entity_poly.pdbx_strand_id
1 'polypeptide(L)' 'MGGAVFNERAQILASDIGETPEKPIPGLWGAGEITGGIHGDNRLGGSSLLECVVFGRIAGEEAAKTALVKE' A
#
# COMPACT_ATOMS: atom_id res chain seq x y z
N MET A 1 -6.46 12.82 -3.49
CA MET A 1 -5.63 11.93 -4.33
C MET A 1 -6.14 10.50 -4.16
N GLY A 2 -6.46 9.85 -5.29
CA GLY A 2 -7.02 8.50 -5.31
C GLY A 2 -5.98 7.42 -5.56
N GLY A 3 -6.44 6.17 -5.66
CA GLY A 3 -5.61 5.00 -5.89
C GLY A 3 -6.13 3.79 -5.11
N ALA A 4 -5.43 2.67 -5.22
CA ALA A 4 -5.75 1.48 -4.45
C ALA A 4 -5.55 1.73 -2.94
N VAL A 5 -6.55 1.41 -2.14
CA VAL A 5 -6.48 1.51 -0.67
C VAL A 5 -5.58 0.41 -0.15
N PHE A 6 -4.75 0.75 0.85
CA PHE A 6 -3.76 -0.16 1.37
C PHE A 6 -3.42 0.15 2.84
N ASN A 7 -2.84 -0.81 3.55
CA ASN A 7 -2.45 -0.65 4.95
C ASN A 7 -0.94 -0.39 5.12
N GLU A 8 -0.49 -0.21 6.36
CA GLU A 8 0.92 0.06 6.70
C GLU A 8 1.92 -1.04 6.26
N ARG A 9 1.41 -2.24 5.94
CA ARG A 9 2.20 -3.35 5.39
C ARG A 9 2.14 -3.41 3.86
N ALA A 10 1.76 -2.32 3.20
CA ALA A 10 1.64 -2.22 1.75
C ALA A 10 0.61 -3.19 1.13
N GLN A 11 -0.27 -3.82 1.93
CA GLN A 11 -1.26 -4.78 1.42
C GLN A 11 -2.45 -4.03 0.85
N ILE A 12 -2.87 -4.36 -0.37
CA ILE A 12 -4.07 -3.76 -0.97
C ILE A 12 -5.31 -4.29 -0.27
N LEU A 13 -6.26 -3.40 0.05
CA LEU A 13 -7.52 -3.74 0.69
C LEU A 13 -8.62 -3.97 -0.35
N ALA A 14 -9.50 -4.94 -0.08
CA ALA A 14 -10.71 -5.18 -0.84
C ALA A 14 -11.85 -4.21 -0.48
N SER A 15 -11.69 -3.49 0.63
CA SER A 15 -12.62 -2.53 1.20
C SER A 15 -12.11 -1.10 1.01
N ASP A 16 -13.03 -0.14 0.96
CA ASP A 16 -12.69 1.28 0.82
C ASP A 16 -12.10 1.88 2.11
N ILE A 17 -11.58 3.11 2.02
CA ILE A 17 -10.99 3.84 3.15
C ILE A 17 -12.04 4.00 4.27
N GLY A 18 -11.69 3.56 5.47
CA GLY A 18 -12.53 3.72 6.67
C GLY A 18 -13.53 2.58 6.89
N GLU A 19 -13.57 1.56 6.03
CA GLU A 19 -14.34 0.35 6.28
C GLU A 19 -13.63 -0.60 7.26
N THR A 20 -14.39 -1.12 8.22
CA THR A 20 -13.90 -2.10 9.21
C THR A 20 -14.73 -3.40 9.14
N PRO A 21 -14.10 -4.59 9.11
CA PRO A 21 -12.66 -4.81 9.18
C PRO A 21 -11.95 -4.50 7.86
N GLU A 22 -10.74 -3.96 7.94
CA GLU A 22 -9.85 -3.89 6.79
C GLU A 22 -9.60 -5.31 6.28
N LYS A 23 -9.89 -5.56 5.01
CA LYS A 23 -9.74 -6.88 4.41
C LYS A 23 -8.67 -6.88 3.33
N PRO A 24 -7.41 -7.24 3.65
CA PRO A 24 -6.35 -7.37 2.66
C PRO A 24 -6.69 -8.41 1.59
N ILE A 25 -6.34 -8.11 0.34
CA ILE A 25 -6.36 -9.07 -0.76
C ILE A 25 -5.11 -9.95 -0.64
N PRO A 26 -5.24 -11.27 -0.42
CA PRO A 26 -4.08 -12.14 -0.28
C PRO A 26 -3.19 -12.10 -1.52
N GLY A 27 -1.88 -11.97 -1.32
CA GLY A 27 -0.90 -11.96 -2.42
C GLY A 27 -0.81 -10.65 -3.20
N LEU A 28 -1.47 -9.57 -2.76
CA LEU A 28 -1.47 -8.30 -3.46
C LEU A 28 -0.93 -7.16 -2.57
N TRP A 29 0.17 -6.56 -3.03
CA TRP A 29 0.78 -5.37 -2.44
C TRP A 29 0.88 -4.24 -3.46
N GLY A 30 0.90 -3.01 -2.99
CA GLY A 30 1.04 -1.82 -3.83
C GLY A 30 1.90 -0.76 -3.19
N ALA A 31 2.53 0.05 -4.03
CA ALA A 31 3.33 1.19 -3.61
C ALA A 31 3.42 2.25 -4.72
N GLY A 32 3.65 3.50 -4.33
CA GLY A 32 3.80 4.64 -5.24
C GLY A 32 2.45 5.19 -5.72
N GLU A 33 2.44 5.95 -6.82
CA GLU A 33 1.27 6.74 -7.21
C GLU A 33 0.00 5.92 -7.58
N ILE A 34 0.13 4.59 -7.72
CA ILE A 34 -1.03 3.70 -7.84
C ILE A 34 -1.83 3.58 -6.53
N THR A 35 -1.22 3.87 -5.38
CA THR A 35 -1.83 3.79 -4.06
C THR A 35 -2.52 5.08 -3.65
N GLY A 36 -3.64 4.95 -2.94
CA GLY A 36 -4.49 6.08 -2.52
C GLY A 36 -4.50 6.28 -1.00
N GLY A 37 -5.03 7.43 -0.57
CA GLY A 37 -5.29 7.72 0.85
C GLY A 37 -4.20 8.51 1.59
N ILE A 38 -2.91 8.22 1.36
CA ILE A 38 -1.80 8.85 2.11
C ILE A 38 -1.78 10.37 2.00
N HIS A 39 -2.02 10.90 0.79
CA HIS A 39 -1.91 12.33 0.54
C HIS A 39 -3.22 13.08 0.80
N GLY A 40 -4.30 12.40 1.22
CA GLY A 40 -5.63 13.00 1.32
C GLY A 40 -6.01 13.74 0.03
N ASP A 41 -6.65 14.90 0.14
CA ASP A 41 -7.05 15.70 -1.03
C ASP A 41 -5.89 16.39 -1.75
N ASN A 42 -4.76 16.60 -1.08
CA ASN A 42 -3.65 17.37 -1.63
C ASN A 42 -2.28 16.80 -1.27
N ARG A 43 -1.49 16.45 -2.30
CA ARG A 43 -0.12 15.99 -2.14
C ARG A 43 0.84 17.14 -1.89
N LEU A 44 1.64 17.05 -0.83
CA LEU A 44 2.70 18.02 -0.54
C LEU A 44 3.90 17.81 -1.47
N GLY A 45 4.53 18.90 -1.90
CA GLY A 45 5.74 18.85 -2.74
C GLY A 45 6.84 18.01 -2.07
N GLY A 46 7.40 17.05 -2.81
CA GLY A 46 8.45 16.14 -2.32
C GLY A 46 7.95 14.89 -1.59
N SER A 47 6.67 14.80 -1.20
CA SER A 47 6.16 13.61 -0.48
C SER A 47 6.03 12.37 -1.38
N SER A 48 5.89 12.54 -2.70
CA SER A 48 5.71 11.41 -3.63
C SER A 48 6.95 10.52 -3.76
N LEU A 49 8.15 11.09 -3.81
CA LEU A 49 9.38 10.30 -3.90
C LEU A 49 9.64 9.56 -2.58
N LEU A 50 9.35 10.20 -1.46
CA LEU A 50 9.40 9.58 -0.13
C LEU A 50 8.45 8.38 -0.05
N GLU A 51 7.20 8.55 -0.47
CA GLU A 51 6.20 7.48 -0.54
C GLU A 51 6.71 6.30 -1.39
N CYS A 52 7.15 6.57 -2.62
CA CYS A 52 7.64 5.52 -3.53
C CYS A 52 8.77 4.69 -2.90
N VAL A 53 9.73 5.34 -2.23
CA VAL A 53 10.87 4.64 -1.64
C VAL A 53 10.45 3.85 -0.39
N VAL A 54 9.68 4.48 0.51
CA VAL A 54 9.28 3.85 1.78
C VAL A 54 8.35 2.67 1.52
N PHE A 55 7.24 2.89 0.81
CA PHE A 55 6.27 1.82 0.55
C PHE A 55 6.74 0.84 -0.52
N GLY A 56 7.59 1.26 -1.46
CA GLY A 56 8.22 0.33 -2.39
C GLY A 56 9.10 -0.70 -1.67
N ARG A 57 9.86 -0.26 -0.66
CA ARG A 57 10.66 -1.16 0.18
C ARG A 57 9.77 -2.10 1.00
N ILE A 58 8.74 -1.58 1.65
CA ILE A 58 7.80 -2.38 2.45
C ILE A 58 7.07 -3.42 1.58
N ALA A 59 6.52 -3.01 0.44
CA ALA A 59 5.83 -3.89 -0.50
C ALA A 59 6.75 -5.02 -0.98
N GLY A 60 8.00 -4.69 -1.34
CA GLY A 60 8.98 -5.68 -1.77
C GLY A 60 9.33 -6.68 -0.67
N GLU A 61 9.56 -6.21 0.56
CA GLU A 61 9.86 -7.07 1.71
C GLU A 61 8.70 -8.00 2.06
N GLU A 62 7.47 -7.48 2.13
CA GLU A 62 6.29 -8.27 2.47
C GLU A 62 5.95 -9.28 1.37
N ALA A 63 5.99 -8.88 0.10
CA ALA A 63 5.79 -9.79 -1.03
C ALA A 63 6.84 -10.90 -1.05
N ALA A 64 8.12 -10.57 -0.79
CA ALA A 64 9.18 -11.57 -0.71
C ALA A 64 8.99 -12.53 0.48
N LYS A 65 8.63 -12.02 1.67
CA LYS A 65 8.32 -12.88 2.83
C LYS A 65 7.22 -13.88 2.49
N THR A 66 6.12 -13.42 1.88
CA THR A 66 5.03 -14.32 1.50
C THR A 66 5.46 -15.34 0.44
N ALA A 67 6.27 -14.96 -0.54
CA ALA A 67 6.75 -15.89 -1.56
C ALA A 67 7.73 -16.95 -1.01
N LEU A 68 8.48 -16.63 0.05
CA LEU A 68 9.46 -17.53 0.66
C LEU A 68 8.86 -18.49 1.70
N VAL A 69 7.69 -18.15 2.26
CA VAL A 69 6.92 -19.10 3.09
C VAL A 69 6.27 -20.11 2.15
N LYS A 70 6.96 -21.25 1.95
CA LYS A 70 6.39 -22.42 1.29
C LYS A 70 5.40 -23.08 2.26
N GLU A 71 4.15 -23.21 1.84
CA GLU A 71 3.27 -24.27 2.35
C GLU A 71 3.80 -25.65 1.93
#